data_AF-A0A973BEI3-F1
#
_entry.id   AF-A0A973BEI3-F1
#
_cell.length_a   1.000
_cell.length_b   1.000
_cell.length_c   1.000
_cell.angle_alpha   90.00
_cell.angle_beta   90.00
_cell.angle_gamma   90.00
#
_symmetry.space_group_name_H-M   'P 1'
#
loop_
_entity.id
_entity.type
_entity.pdbx_description
1 polymer ?
#
loop_
_entity_poly.entity_id
_entity_poly.type
_entity_poly.pdbx_seq_one_letter_code
_entity_poly.pdbx_strand_id
1 'polypeptide(L)'
;MTPLSILLCVKIIGTFFPVALPLLVMPKSFIDKRSGFAPSDVSLYRLYGMAVLALLVGYAGGLAQIADGTFPIGVLAMGFVSNAGAFLILVITGRAAKTPASAAFFGLIAAGLAIAFAMQGAAMTPLW
;
A
#
# COMPACT_ATOMS: atom_id res chain seq x y z
N MET A 1 7.21 13.13 14.50
CA MET A 1 6.69 12.57 13.22
C MET A 1 5.33 13.18 12.95
N THR A 2 4.95 13.33 11.68
CA THR A 2 3.63 13.86 11.30
C THR A 2 2.61 12.72 11.16
N PRO A 3 1.29 12.98 11.26
CA PRO A 3 0.26 11.97 10.98
C PRO A 3 0.43 11.33 9.61
N LEU A 4 0.77 12.13 8.59
CA LEU A 4 1.01 11.62 7.25
C LEU A 4 2.22 10.68 7.20
N SER A 5 3.31 11.02 7.90
CA SER A 5 4.49 10.14 7.98
C SER A 5 4.13 8.78 8.58
N ILE A 6 3.33 8.76 9.64
CA ILE A 6 2.86 7.52 10.28
C ILE A 6 2.01 6.70 9.30
N LEU A 7 1.06 7.34 8.61
CA LEU A 7 0.21 6.68 7.62
C LEU A 7 1.05 6.03 6.51
N LEU A 8 2.04 6.73 5.98
CA LEU A 8 2.95 6.19 4.96
C LEU A 8 3.80 5.04 5.50
N CYS A 9 4.33 5.14 6.73
CA CYS A 9 5.07 4.05 7.36
C CYS A 9 4.20 2.80 7.55
N VAL A 10 2.96 2.95 8.04
CA VAL A 10 1.98 1.85 8.17
C VAL A 10 1.72 1.22 6.81
N LYS A 11 1.52 2.01 5.76
CA LYS A 11 1.34 1.51 4.40
C LYS A 11 2.55 0.72 3.91
N ILE A 12 3.76 1.25 4.12
CA ILE A 12 5.01 0.61 3.70
C ILE A 12 5.18 -0.73 4.41
N ILE A 13 5.17 -0.75 5.74
CA ILE A 13 5.39 -1.95 6.55
C ILE A 13 4.27 -2.97 6.29
N GLY A 14 3.02 -2.51 6.31
CA GLY A 14 1.82 -3.32 6.09
C GLY A 14 1.67 -3.86 4.67
N THR A 15 2.47 -3.42 3.71
CA THR A 15 2.51 -3.99 2.35
C THR A 15 3.80 -4.76 2.10
N PHE A 16 4.94 -4.29 2.62
CA PHE A 16 6.23 -4.92 2.40
C PHE A 16 6.27 -6.36 2.93
N PHE A 17 6.00 -6.55 4.21
CA PHE A 17 6.11 -7.85 4.85
C PHE A 17 5.06 -8.87 4.40
N PRO A 18 3.76 -8.51 4.23
CA PRO A 18 2.77 -9.50 3.83
C PRO A 18 2.61 -9.66 2.32
N VAL A 19 3.12 -8.73 1.49
CA VAL A 19 2.92 -8.76 0.03
C VAL A 19 4.24 -8.78 -0.72
N ALA A 20 5.02 -7.70 -0.69
CA ALA A 20 6.20 -7.58 -1.54
C ALA A 20 7.25 -8.66 -1.24
N LEU A 21 7.63 -8.81 0.04
CA LEU A 21 8.65 -9.76 0.45
C LEU A 21 8.24 -11.22 0.10
N PRO A 22 7.04 -11.72 0.46
CA PRO A 22 6.61 -13.05 0.06
C PRO A 22 6.62 -13.27 -1.46
N LEU A 23 6.11 -12.30 -2.22
CA LEU A 23 6.07 -12.39 -3.68
C LEU A 23 7.45 -12.41 -4.32
N LEU A 24 8.48 -11.85 -3.67
CA LEU A 24 9.84 -11.83 -4.20
C LEU A 24 10.67 -13.05 -3.80
N VAL A 25 10.51 -13.55 -2.57
CA VAL A 25 11.44 -14.56 -2.04
C VAL A 25 10.81 -15.93 -1.77
N MET A 26 9.50 -16.02 -1.54
CA MET A 26 8.90 -17.29 -1.12
C MET A 26 8.73 -18.26 -2.29
N PRO A 27 8.77 -19.58 -2.05
CA PRO A 27 8.53 -20.58 -3.08
C PRO A 27 7.13 -20.45 -3.70
N LYS A 28 6.99 -20.79 -4.99
CA LYS A 28 5.72 -20.74 -5.72
C LYS A 28 4.59 -21.49 -4.99
N SER A 29 4.88 -22.70 -4.51
CA SER A 29 3.91 -23.54 -3.80
C SER A 29 3.35 -22.89 -2.53
N PHE A 30 4.11 -22.03 -1.86
CA PHE A 30 3.65 -21.26 -0.72
C PHE A 30 2.69 -20.14 -1.14
N ILE A 31 3.04 -19.43 -2.22
CA ILE A 31 2.24 -18.30 -2.75
C ILE A 31 0.93 -18.81 -3.35
N ASP A 32 0.96 -19.91 -4.11
CA ASP A 32 -0.22 -20.52 -4.74
C ASP A 32 -1.28 -20.85 -3.68
N LYS A 33 -0.88 -21.56 -2.62
CA LYS A 33 -1.76 -21.97 -1.52
C LYS A 33 -2.44 -20.79 -0.83
N ARG A 34 -1.75 -19.66 -0.73
CA ARG A 34 -2.22 -18.48 0.02
C ARG A 34 -3.01 -17.49 -0.84
N SER A 35 -2.66 -17.37 -2.12
CA SER A 35 -3.28 -16.41 -3.03
C SER A 35 -4.55 -16.94 -3.71
N GLY A 36 -4.74 -18.27 -3.79
CA GLY A 36 -5.84 -18.87 -4.54
C GLY A 36 -5.76 -18.55 -6.05
N PHE A 37 -4.59 -18.11 -6.49
CA PHE A 37 -4.19 -17.90 -7.87
C PHE A 37 -2.95 -18.77 -8.06
N ALA A 38 -2.85 -19.51 -9.16
CA ALA A 38 -1.72 -20.41 -9.41
C ALA A 38 -1.30 -20.27 -10.89
N PRO A 39 -0.54 -19.21 -11.24
CA PRO A 39 -0.01 -19.06 -12.58
C PRO A 39 0.94 -20.23 -12.87
N SER A 40 1.12 -20.58 -14.14
CA SER A 40 2.07 -21.62 -14.53
C SER A 40 3.53 -21.24 -14.21
N ASP A 41 3.87 -19.95 -14.31
CA ASP A 41 5.22 -19.42 -14.13
C ASP A 41 5.35 -18.55 -12.86
N VAL A 42 6.39 -18.81 -12.06
CA VAL A 42 6.74 -18.03 -10.86
C VAL A 42 7.14 -16.59 -11.18
N SER A 43 7.60 -16.33 -12.41
CA SER A 43 8.04 -15.03 -12.89
C SER A 43 6.95 -13.96 -12.74
N LEU A 44 5.68 -14.33 -12.91
CA LEU A 44 4.56 -13.40 -12.72
C LEU A 44 4.43 -12.92 -11.26
N TYR A 45 4.68 -13.78 -10.28
CA TYR A 45 4.72 -13.35 -8.88
C TYR A 45 5.90 -12.42 -8.62
N ARG A 46 7.07 -12.70 -9.19
CA ARG A 46 8.26 -11.87 -9.01
C ARG A 46 8.07 -10.50 -9.62
N LEU A 47 7.55 -10.43 -10.85
CA LEU A 47 7.23 -9.18 -11.52
C LEU A 47 6.20 -8.36 -10.74
N TYR A 48 5.13 -9.01 -10.23
CA TYR A 48 4.16 -8.32 -9.39
C TYR A 48 4.77 -7.83 -8.07
N GLY A 49 5.59 -8.66 -7.42
CA GLY A 49 6.35 -8.27 -6.23
C GLY A 49 7.27 -7.07 -6.47
N MET A 50 7.95 -7.03 -7.62
CA MET A 50 8.80 -5.89 -8.03
C MET A 50 7.99 -4.63 -8.28
N ALA A 51 6.82 -4.73 -8.92
CA ALA A 51 5.92 -3.61 -9.09
C ALA A 51 5.45 -3.04 -7.74
N VAL A 52 5.07 -3.91 -6.80
CA VAL A 52 4.70 -3.49 -5.44
C VAL A 52 5.88 -2.85 -4.71
N LEU A 53 7.09 -3.42 -4.82
CA LEU A 53 8.30 -2.87 -4.23
C LEU A 53 8.62 -1.48 -4.80
N ALA A 54 8.46 -1.25 -6.10
CA ALA A 54 8.65 0.07 -6.71
C ALA A 54 7.67 1.11 -6.14
N LEU A 55 6.40 0.73 -5.88
CA LEU A 55 5.46 1.62 -5.20
C LEU A 55 5.91 1.96 -3.77
N LEU A 56 6.49 0.99 -3.05
CA LEU A 56 7.04 1.20 -1.71
C LEU A 56 8.22 2.18 -1.72
N VAL A 57 9.08 2.12 -2.73
CA VAL A 57 10.13 3.12 -2.95
C VAL A 57 9.51 4.51 -3.18
N GLY A 58 8.43 4.60 -3.95
CA GLY A 58 7.68 5.85 -4.13
C GLY A 58 7.13 6.42 -2.81
N TYR A 59 6.59 5.56 -1.94
CA TYR A 59 6.16 5.98 -0.59
C TYR A 59 7.32 6.45 0.29
N ALA A 60 8.48 5.78 0.22
CA ALA A 60 9.67 6.22 0.94
C ALA A 60 10.17 7.59 0.45
N GLY A 61 10.10 7.85 -0.87
CA GLY A 61 10.33 9.19 -1.42
C GLY A 61 9.35 10.25 -0.93
N GLY A 62 8.12 9.85 -0.57
CA GLY A 62 7.15 10.71 0.10
C GLY A 62 7.56 11.05 1.54
N LEU A 63 8.14 10.10 2.28
CA LEU A 63 8.68 10.36 3.62
C LEU A 63 9.83 11.38 3.57
N ALA A 64 10.70 11.30 2.57
CA ALA A 64 11.77 12.28 2.37
C ALA A 64 11.20 13.69 2.13
N GLN A 65 10.23 13.82 1.22
CA GLN A 65 9.54 15.10 0.99
C GLN A 65 8.91 15.67 2.26
N ILE A 66 8.27 14.82 3.09
CA ILE A 66 7.67 15.27 4.35
C ILE A 66 8.74 15.76 5.33
N ALA A 67 9.88 15.09 5.41
CA ALA A 67 11.01 15.52 6.24
C ALA A 67 11.55 16.90 5.82
N ASP A 68 11.50 17.20 4.52
CA ASP A 68 11.85 18.50 3.94
C ASP A 68 10.71 19.55 4.05
N GLY A 69 9.63 19.25 4.77
CA GLY A 69 8.47 20.13 4.93
C GLY A 69 7.60 20.25 3.68
N THR A 70 7.84 19.42 2.66
CA THR A 70 7.10 19.43 1.40
C THR A 70 5.96 18.43 1.43
N PHE A 71 4.75 18.86 1.06
CA PHE A 71 3.59 17.98 0.99
C PHE A 71 3.66 17.11 -0.28
N PRO A 72 3.74 15.76 -0.18
CA PRO A 72 4.08 14.90 -1.32
C PRO A 72 2.85 14.53 -2.16
N ILE A 73 2.26 15.51 -2.85
CA ILE A 73 1.01 15.37 -3.62
C ILE A 73 1.02 14.15 -4.55
N GLY A 74 2.09 13.96 -5.32
CA GLY A 74 2.21 12.85 -6.26
C GLY A 74 2.18 11.47 -5.58
N VAL A 75 2.78 11.36 -4.38
CA VAL A 75 2.78 10.13 -3.60
C VAL A 75 1.40 9.84 -3.02
N LEU A 76 0.68 10.87 -2.56
CA LEU A 76 -0.70 10.70 -2.09
C LEU A 76 -1.64 10.30 -3.22
N ALA A 77 -1.52 10.92 -4.40
CA ALA A 77 -2.35 10.60 -5.56
C ALA A 77 -2.11 9.16 -6.02
N MET A 78 -0.84 8.77 -6.21
CA MET A 78 -0.47 7.38 -6.52
C MET A 78 -0.99 6.42 -5.45
N GLY A 79 -0.80 6.78 -4.18
CA GLY A 79 -1.22 5.95 -3.08
C GLY A 79 -2.73 5.79 -2.98
N PHE A 80 -3.49 6.85 -3.24
CA PHE A 80 -4.94 6.81 -3.26
C PHE A 80 -5.43 5.89 -4.38
N VAL A 81 -4.93 6.07 -5.61
CA VAL A 81 -5.30 5.21 -6.75
C VAL A 81 -4.99 3.74 -6.45
N SER A 82 -3.81 3.43 -5.89
CA SER A 82 -3.41 2.07 -5.55
C SER A 82 -4.32 1.44 -4.48
N ASN A 83 -4.58 2.12 -3.37
CA ASN A 83 -5.33 1.54 -2.26
C ASN A 83 -6.84 1.59 -2.48
N ALA A 84 -7.39 2.69 -3.00
CA ALA A 84 -8.81 2.78 -3.34
C ALA A 84 -9.14 1.79 -4.46
N GLY A 85 -8.29 1.69 -5.49
CA GLY A 85 -8.43 0.69 -6.56
C GLY A 85 -8.43 -0.74 -6.02
N ALA A 86 -7.45 -1.08 -5.16
CA ALA A 86 -7.40 -2.41 -4.53
C ALA A 86 -8.65 -2.71 -3.68
N PHE A 87 -9.10 -1.75 -2.88
CA PHE A 87 -10.33 -1.87 -2.08
C PHE A 87 -11.56 -2.09 -2.97
N LEU A 88 -11.74 -1.25 -4.00
CA LEU A 88 -12.87 -1.35 -4.93
C LEU A 88 -12.86 -2.68 -5.68
N ILE A 89 -11.70 -3.15 -6.14
CA ILE A 89 -11.59 -4.47 -6.79
C ILE A 89 -12.02 -5.58 -5.83
N LEU A 90 -11.59 -5.55 -4.56
CA LEU A 90 -12.00 -6.55 -3.57
C LEU A 90 -13.51 -6.52 -3.32
N VAL A 91 -14.12 -5.33 -3.26
CA VAL A 91 -15.57 -5.17 -3.09
C VAL A 91 -16.33 -5.68 -4.31
N ILE A 92 -15.98 -5.22 -5.51
CA ILE A 92 -16.69 -5.54 -6.76
C ILE A 92 -16.57 -7.04 -7.10
N THR A 93 -15.43 -7.67 -6.81
CA THR A 93 -15.24 -9.11 -7.02
C THR A 93 -15.83 -9.98 -5.89
N GLY A 94 -16.48 -9.37 -4.89
CA GLY A 94 -17.03 -10.08 -3.74
C GLY A 94 -15.98 -10.71 -2.81
N ARG A 95 -14.69 -10.39 -2.99
CA ARG A 95 -13.59 -10.89 -2.16
C ARG A 95 -13.44 -10.15 -0.85
N ALA A 96 -13.98 -8.94 -0.71
CA ALA A 96 -13.90 -8.15 0.52
C ALA A 96 -14.40 -8.92 1.75
N ALA A 97 -15.50 -9.69 1.63
CA ALA A 97 -16.03 -10.51 2.72
C ALA A 97 -15.13 -11.71 3.07
N LYS A 98 -14.37 -12.24 2.10
CA LYS A 98 -13.44 -13.36 2.29
C LYS A 98 -12.08 -12.91 2.83
N THR A 99 -11.69 -11.67 2.54
CA THR A 99 -10.43 -11.07 2.99
C THR A 99 -10.69 -9.72 3.68
N PRO A 100 -11.45 -9.69 4.79
CA PRO A 100 -11.91 -8.45 5.41
C PRO A 100 -10.74 -7.59 5.92
N ALA A 101 -9.68 -8.22 6.42
CA ALA A 101 -8.49 -7.51 6.87
C ALA A 101 -7.79 -6.75 5.73
N SER A 102 -7.65 -7.37 4.55
CA SER A 102 -7.07 -6.71 3.38
C SER A 102 -7.96 -5.59 2.86
N ALA A 103 -9.27 -5.81 2.79
CA ALA A 103 -10.21 -4.78 2.38
C ALA A 103 -10.19 -3.58 3.35
N ALA A 104 -10.23 -3.83 4.66
CA ALA A 104 -10.10 -2.80 5.67
C ALA A 104 -8.77 -2.06 5.58
N PHE A 105 -7.65 -2.77 5.42
CA PHE A 105 -6.33 -2.14 5.28
C PHE A 105 -6.28 -1.19 4.09
N PHE A 106 -6.66 -1.64 2.89
CA PHE A 106 -6.66 -0.78 1.70
C PHE A 106 -7.66 0.38 1.81
N GLY A 107 -8.87 0.11 2.32
CA GLY A 107 -9.89 1.15 2.50
C GLY A 107 -9.47 2.23 3.51
N LEU A 108 -8.91 1.83 4.66
CA LEU A 108 -8.45 2.76 5.70
C LEU A 108 -7.25 3.58 5.23
N ILE A 109 -6.29 2.98 4.51
CA ILE A 109 -5.20 3.76 3.92
C ILE A 109 -5.75 4.75 2.88
N ALA A 110 -6.65 4.33 2.00
CA ALA A 110 -7.24 5.21 1.00
C ALA A 110 -7.99 6.39 1.65
N ALA A 111 -8.79 6.12 2.68
CA ALA A 111 -9.49 7.14 3.44
C ALA A 111 -8.50 8.09 4.14
N GLY A 112 -7.46 7.56 4.79
CA GLY A 112 -6.42 8.36 5.43
C GLY A 112 -5.69 9.29 4.45
N LEU A 113 -5.38 8.80 3.24
CA LEU A 113 -4.75 9.61 2.20
C LEU A 113 -5.69 10.71 1.69
N ALA A 114 -6.98 10.42 1.52
CA ALA A 114 -7.98 11.42 1.14
C ALA A 114 -8.14 12.50 2.22
N ILE A 115 -8.21 12.11 3.49
CA ILE A 115 -8.25 13.04 4.63
C ILE A 115 -6.99 13.89 4.66
N ALA A 116 -5.80 13.29 4.50
CA ALA A 116 -4.55 14.03 4.45
C ALA A 116 -4.51 15.04 3.29
N PHE A 117 -5.11 14.70 2.15
CA PHE A 117 -5.25 15.61 1.00
C PHE A 117 -6.16 16.80 1.31
N ALA A 118 -7.29 16.55 1.99
CA ALA A 118 -8.24 17.57 2.38
C ALA A 118 -7.73 18.47 3.53
N MET A 119 -6.88 17.93 4.42
CA MET A 119 -6.40 18.58 5.63
C MET A 119 -4.86 18.61 5.69
N GLN A 120 -4.23 19.16 4.64
CA GLN A 120 -2.78 19.11 4.46
C GLN A 120 -1.99 19.65 5.65
N GLY A 121 -2.43 20.80 6.21
CA GLY A 121 -1.80 21.41 7.38
C GLY A 121 -1.77 20.44 8.57
N ALA A 122 -2.93 19.91 8.97
CA ALA A 122 -3.03 18.96 10.08
C ALA A 122 -2.26 17.66 9.81
N ALA A 123 -2.23 17.18 8.56
CA ALA A 123 -1.50 15.98 8.17
C ALA A 123 0.03 16.15 8.26
N MET A 124 0.52 17.40 8.12
CA MET A 124 1.94 17.76 8.16
C MET A 124 2.40 18.32 9.52
N THR A 125 1.49 18.64 10.43
CA THR A 125 1.86 19.08 11.78
C THR A 125 2.53 17.94 12.56
N PRO A 126 3.72 18.15 13.15
CA PRO A 126 4.32 17.18 14.06
C PRO A 126 3.41 16.86 15.24
N LEU A 127 3.31 15.58 15.60
CA LEU A 127 2.54 15.14 16.78
C LEU A 127 3.27 15.37 18.11
N TRP A 128 4.59 15.62 18.04
CA TRP A 128 5.47 15.92 19.16
C TRP A 128 6.65 16.75 18.65
#